data_AF-A0A1Q3A171-F1
#
_entry.id   AF-A0A1Q3A171-F1
#
_cell.length_a   1.000
_cell.length_b   1.000
_cell.length_c   1.000
_cell.angle_alpha   90.00
_cell.angle_beta   90.00
_cell.angle_gamma   90.00
#
_symmetry.space_group_name_H-M   'P 1'
#
loop_
_entity.id
_entity.type
_entity.pdbx_description
1 polymer ?
#
loop_
_entity_poly.entity_id
_entity_poly.type
_entity_poly.pdbx_seq_one_letter_code
_entity_poly.pdbx_strand_id
1 'polypeptide(L)'
;MGTGKKEKQRRVRQNDTRDGNLRVKGENFYRDAKKVQFLNMYKGSKSQRNKKGEIVKSADLQDKTIPDARVQPDRRWFNSTRVISQDALQHFRDALGETQKDSYQVLLKRNKLPMSLLEEKDRTESPTANILETESYSQAFGPNAQRKKPRIAASSLEEVAQMTQKDNEAYEEKQELNSTLGLMGNQEDEENGWTNLAKESVFSKGQSKRIWNELYKVIDSHGLNIYRKIVLHLRSTLQLQILLVRVR
;
A
#
# COMPACT_ATOMS: atom_id res chain seq x y z
N MET A 1 -16.69 -34.52 -51.41
CA MET A 1 -16.77 -33.24 -50.65
C MET A 1 -17.37 -33.49 -49.27
N GLY A 2 -16.73 -33.04 -48.18
CA GLY A 2 -17.20 -33.33 -46.82
C GLY A 2 -18.50 -32.59 -46.44
N THR A 3 -19.52 -33.33 -46.04
CA THR A 3 -20.85 -32.85 -45.61
C THR A 3 -21.03 -32.82 -44.08
N GLY A 4 -19.98 -33.02 -43.30
CA GLY A 4 -20.06 -33.03 -41.82
C GLY A 4 -19.27 -31.92 -41.14
N LYS A 5 -18.20 -31.44 -41.78
CA LYS A 5 -17.25 -30.44 -41.24
C LYS A 5 -17.42 -29.07 -41.90
N LYS A 6 -18.66 -28.67 -42.21
CA LYS A 6 -18.97 -27.31 -42.68
C LYS A 6 -19.56 -26.49 -41.55
N GLU A 7 -19.21 -25.21 -41.54
CA GLU A 7 -19.69 -24.27 -40.52
C GLU A 7 -21.22 -24.15 -40.55
N LYS A 8 -21.85 -24.15 -41.73
CA LYS A 8 -23.33 -24.18 -41.85
C LYS A 8 -23.96 -25.38 -41.13
N GLN A 9 -23.37 -26.56 -41.24
CA GLN A 9 -23.91 -27.79 -40.64
C GLN A 9 -23.56 -27.91 -39.15
N ARG A 10 -22.39 -27.44 -38.72
CA ARG A 10 -22.05 -27.32 -37.28
C ARG A 10 -23.11 -26.49 -36.56
N ARG A 11 -23.44 -25.34 -37.12
CA ARG A 11 -24.40 -24.40 -36.54
C ARG A 11 -25.80 -24.99 -36.39
N VAL A 12 -26.28 -25.67 -37.43
CA VAL A 12 -27.57 -26.40 -37.38
C VAL A 12 -27.53 -27.49 -36.30
N ARG A 13 -26.46 -28.27 -36.20
CA ARG A 13 -26.32 -29.30 -35.15
C ARG A 13 -26.24 -28.75 -33.73
N GLN A 14 -25.64 -27.58 -33.56
CA GLN A 14 -25.47 -26.93 -32.27
C GLN A 14 -26.63 -25.97 -31.92
N ASN A 15 -27.70 -25.98 -32.73
CA ASN A 15 -28.84 -25.07 -32.61
C ASN A 15 -28.44 -23.59 -32.51
N ASP A 16 -27.34 -23.20 -33.16
CA ASP A 16 -26.90 -21.81 -33.25
C ASP A 16 -27.36 -21.18 -34.57
N THR A 17 -28.64 -20.87 -34.66
CA THR A 17 -29.33 -20.35 -35.86
C THR A 17 -29.35 -18.82 -35.95
N ARG A 18 -28.49 -18.12 -35.19
CA ARG A 18 -28.36 -16.66 -35.27
C ARG A 18 -28.01 -16.18 -36.69
N ASP A 19 -28.55 -15.02 -37.06
CA ASP A 19 -28.34 -14.39 -38.35
C ASP A 19 -26.86 -14.12 -38.65
N GLY A 20 -26.51 -14.14 -39.93
CA GLY A 20 -25.14 -13.97 -40.41
C GLY A 20 -24.49 -12.65 -40.00
N ASN A 21 -25.27 -11.56 -39.91
CA ASN A 21 -24.76 -10.23 -39.63
C ASN A 21 -24.30 -10.04 -38.18
N LEU A 22 -24.83 -10.83 -37.24
CA LEU A 22 -24.43 -10.82 -35.84
C LEU A 22 -23.16 -11.66 -35.59
N ARG A 23 -22.68 -12.38 -36.61
CA ARG A 23 -21.52 -13.27 -36.48
C ARG A 23 -20.22 -12.53 -36.71
N VAL A 24 -19.22 -12.91 -35.92
CA VAL A 24 -17.88 -12.35 -36.00
C VAL A 24 -17.03 -13.19 -36.94
N LYS A 25 -16.28 -12.53 -37.83
CA LYS A 25 -15.35 -13.21 -38.74
C LYS A 25 -14.32 -14.01 -37.95
N GLY A 26 -14.18 -15.29 -38.27
CA GLY A 26 -13.23 -16.20 -37.61
C GLY A 26 -13.83 -17.09 -36.52
N GLU A 27 -15.15 -17.04 -36.33
CA GLU A 27 -15.86 -18.05 -35.54
C GLU A 27 -15.70 -19.44 -36.16
N ASN A 28 -15.32 -20.43 -35.35
CA ASN A 28 -15.16 -21.81 -35.77
C ASN A 28 -15.44 -22.76 -34.59
N PHE A 29 -15.24 -24.06 -34.80
CA PHE A 29 -15.46 -25.08 -33.76
C PHE A 29 -14.67 -24.85 -32.45
N TYR A 30 -13.48 -24.23 -32.50
CA TYR A 30 -12.59 -24.02 -31.35
C TYR A 30 -12.69 -22.63 -30.72
N ARG A 31 -13.28 -21.68 -31.44
CA ARG A 31 -13.35 -20.25 -31.09
C ARG A 31 -14.76 -19.74 -31.31
N ASP A 32 -15.42 -19.48 -30.20
CA ASP A 32 -16.68 -18.74 -30.14
C ASP A 32 -16.44 -17.24 -30.39
N ALA A 33 -17.53 -16.51 -30.63
CA ALA A 33 -17.46 -15.08 -30.92
C ALA A 33 -16.72 -14.27 -29.83
N LYS A 34 -16.90 -14.60 -28.54
CA LYS A 34 -16.23 -13.89 -27.43
C LYS A 34 -14.72 -14.15 -27.45
N LYS A 35 -14.29 -15.41 -27.63
CA LYS A 35 -12.87 -15.76 -27.74
C LYS A 35 -12.22 -15.15 -28.98
N VAL A 36 -12.93 -15.05 -30.10
CA VAL A 36 -12.42 -14.36 -31.29
C VAL A 36 -12.21 -12.87 -31.00
N GLN A 37 -13.17 -12.19 -30.38
CA GLN A 37 -13.03 -10.78 -29.99
C GLN A 37 -11.86 -10.56 -29.01
N PHE A 38 -11.74 -11.41 -27.98
CA PHE A 38 -10.62 -11.36 -27.03
C PHE A 38 -9.26 -11.59 -27.70
N LEU A 39 -9.16 -12.57 -28.62
CA LEU A 39 -7.91 -12.81 -29.35
C LEU A 39 -7.58 -11.69 -30.33
N ASN A 40 -8.59 -11.02 -30.88
CA ASN A 40 -8.41 -9.87 -31.76
C ASN A 40 -7.89 -8.65 -30.99
N MET A 41 -8.16 -8.53 -29.69
CA MET A 41 -7.60 -7.47 -28.83
C MET A 41 -6.05 -7.44 -28.89
N TYR A 42 -5.39 -8.60 -28.82
CA TYR A 42 -3.92 -8.67 -28.92
C TYR A 42 -3.37 -8.20 -30.28
N LYS A 43 -4.21 -8.18 -31.32
CA LYS A 43 -3.85 -7.70 -32.66
C LYS A 43 -4.32 -6.27 -32.94
N GLY A 44 -5.28 -5.75 -32.17
CA GLY A 44 -6.23 -4.72 -32.56
C GLY A 44 -5.85 -3.26 -32.32
N SER A 45 -4.75 -2.97 -31.62
CA SER A 45 -4.47 -1.61 -31.13
C SER A 45 -3.80 -0.64 -32.12
N LYS A 46 -4.00 -0.80 -33.44
CA LYS A 46 -3.35 0.07 -34.45
C LYS A 46 -4.36 1.04 -35.06
N SER A 47 -3.92 2.28 -35.27
CA SER A 47 -4.69 3.27 -36.06
C SER A 47 -4.77 2.83 -37.52
N GLN A 48 -5.94 2.98 -38.12
CA GLN A 48 -6.15 2.74 -39.55
C GLN A 48 -5.99 4.04 -40.32
N ARG A 49 -5.21 4.02 -41.41
CA ARG A 49 -4.90 5.21 -42.21
C ARG A 49 -5.34 5.02 -43.66
N ASN A 50 -5.70 6.11 -44.31
CA ASN A 50 -5.93 6.12 -45.76
C ASN A 50 -4.59 6.14 -46.52
N LYS A 51 -4.64 6.05 -47.86
CA LYS A 51 -3.45 6.11 -48.72
C LYS A 51 -2.68 7.44 -48.62
N LYS A 52 -3.34 8.52 -48.19
CA LYS A 52 -2.74 9.85 -47.96
C LYS A 52 -2.05 9.96 -46.59
N GLY A 53 -2.18 8.94 -45.73
CA GLY A 53 -1.59 8.92 -44.38
C GLY A 53 -2.47 9.51 -43.28
N GLU A 54 -3.69 9.92 -43.60
CA GLU A 54 -4.65 10.46 -42.62
C GLU A 54 -5.31 9.32 -41.84
N ILE A 55 -5.53 9.53 -40.54
CA ILE A 55 -6.15 8.53 -39.65
C ILE A 55 -7.65 8.48 -39.92
N VAL A 56 -8.13 7.33 -40.41
CA VAL A 56 -9.56 7.05 -40.63
C VAL A 56 -10.21 6.51 -39.36
N LYS A 57 -9.46 5.69 -38.60
CA LYS A 57 -9.89 5.15 -37.31
C LYS A 57 -8.75 5.23 -36.31
N SER A 58 -8.96 5.92 -35.20
CA SER A 58 -8.03 5.97 -34.06
C SER A 58 -7.80 4.56 -33.49
N ALA A 59 -6.65 4.38 -32.82
CA ALA A 59 -6.42 3.15 -32.07
C ALA A 59 -7.40 3.05 -30.88
N ASP A 60 -7.62 1.83 -30.39
CA ASP A 60 -8.49 1.61 -29.23
C ASP A 60 -8.00 2.44 -28.02
N LEU A 61 -8.93 3.09 -27.32
CA LEU A 61 -8.66 3.98 -26.16
C LEU A 61 -7.77 5.19 -26.48
N GLN A 62 -7.64 5.59 -27.75
CA GLN A 62 -6.86 6.76 -28.20
C GLN A 62 -7.71 7.71 -29.04
N ASP A 63 -8.99 7.87 -28.66
CA ASP A 63 -9.85 8.86 -29.30
C ASP A 63 -9.40 10.27 -28.91
N LYS A 64 -9.44 11.19 -29.88
CA LYS A 64 -9.00 12.59 -29.72
C LYS A 64 -10.14 13.55 -29.41
N THR A 65 -11.38 13.06 -29.43
CA THR A 65 -12.55 13.89 -29.11
C THR A 65 -12.55 14.26 -27.63
N ILE A 66 -12.69 15.55 -27.34
CA ILE A 66 -12.87 16.05 -25.97
C ILE A 66 -14.34 15.82 -25.58
N PRO A 67 -14.64 15.02 -24.55
CA PRO A 67 -16.03 14.80 -24.12
C PRO A 67 -16.58 16.03 -23.39
N ASP A 68 -17.90 16.22 -23.44
CA ASP A 68 -18.59 17.21 -22.58
C ASP A 68 -18.72 16.65 -21.17
N ALA A 69 -17.79 17.04 -20.29
CA ALA A 69 -17.67 16.51 -18.93
C ALA A 69 -18.51 17.32 -17.92
N ARG A 70 -19.83 17.34 -18.09
CA ARG A 70 -20.76 17.99 -17.15
C ARG A 70 -21.33 17.01 -16.15
N VAL A 71 -21.34 17.39 -14.87
CA VAL A 71 -22.04 16.66 -13.82
C VAL A 71 -23.43 17.27 -13.65
N GLN A 72 -24.48 16.48 -13.86
CA GLN A 72 -25.85 16.94 -13.68
C GLN A 72 -26.15 17.23 -12.20
N PRO A 73 -26.85 18.32 -11.88
CA PRO A 73 -27.35 18.54 -10.52
C PRO A 73 -28.40 17.49 -10.20
N ASP A 74 -28.21 16.74 -9.11
CA ASP A 74 -29.13 15.72 -8.62
C ASP A 74 -29.19 15.76 -7.08
N ARG A 75 -30.38 15.62 -6.51
CA ARG A 75 -30.56 15.56 -5.05
C ARG A 75 -29.91 14.30 -4.47
N ARG A 76 -29.79 13.24 -5.26
CA ARG A 76 -29.20 11.95 -4.85
C ARG A 76 -27.75 12.08 -4.40
N TRP A 77 -27.01 13.09 -4.86
CA TRP A 77 -25.62 13.33 -4.43
C TRP A 77 -25.52 13.63 -2.93
N PHE A 78 -26.58 14.18 -2.32
CA PHE A 78 -26.61 14.61 -0.93
C PHE A 78 -27.27 13.59 0.00
N ASN A 79 -27.82 12.50 -0.55
CA ASN A 79 -28.39 11.43 0.27
C ASN A 79 -27.28 10.51 0.77
N SER A 80 -27.37 10.06 2.03
CA SER A 80 -26.44 9.09 2.60
C SER A 80 -26.47 7.76 1.82
N THR A 81 -25.35 7.36 1.23
CA THR A 81 -25.27 6.16 0.37
C THR A 81 -24.84 4.89 1.09
N ARG A 82 -24.15 5.02 2.24
CA ARG A 82 -23.72 3.90 3.08
C ARG A 82 -24.01 4.24 4.54
N VAL A 83 -25.01 3.59 5.12
CA VAL A 83 -25.45 3.75 6.51
C VAL A 83 -25.40 2.40 7.20
N ILE A 84 -25.01 2.39 8.47
CA ILE A 84 -24.99 1.20 9.34
C ILE A 84 -25.68 1.56 10.66
N SER A 85 -26.46 0.65 11.24
CA SER A 85 -27.05 0.85 12.57
C SER A 85 -26.00 0.63 13.65
N GLN A 86 -26.17 1.28 14.81
CA GLN A 86 -25.22 1.15 15.92
C GLN A 86 -25.11 -0.30 16.42
N ASP A 87 -26.23 -1.01 16.52
CA ASP A 87 -26.24 -2.42 16.96
C ASP A 87 -25.48 -3.34 16.00
N ALA A 88 -25.68 -3.14 14.69
CA ALA A 88 -24.95 -3.90 13.67
C ALA A 88 -23.47 -3.56 13.67
N LEU A 89 -23.12 -2.30 13.98
CA LEU A 89 -21.74 -1.85 14.11
C LEU A 89 -21.07 -2.50 15.32
N GLN A 90 -21.74 -2.55 16.48
CA GLN A 90 -21.21 -3.21 17.67
C GLN A 90 -21.00 -4.71 17.44
N HIS A 91 -22.00 -5.41 16.91
CA HIS A 91 -21.88 -6.83 16.54
C HIS A 91 -20.72 -7.06 15.54
N PHE A 92 -20.54 -6.14 14.59
CA PHE A 92 -19.44 -6.20 13.62
C PHE A 92 -18.07 -6.01 14.28
N ARG A 93 -17.95 -5.11 15.26
CA ARG A 93 -16.73 -4.92 16.06
C ARG A 93 -16.36 -6.17 16.83
N ASP A 94 -17.33 -6.79 17.49
CA ASP A 94 -17.09 -7.98 18.31
C ASP A 94 -16.66 -9.17 17.44
N ALA A 95 -17.38 -9.43 16.34
CA ALA A 95 -17.08 -10.54 15.44
C ALA A 95 -15.73 -10.37 14.72
N LEU A 96 -15.36 -9.15 14.29
CA LEU A 96 -14.07 -8.92 13.66
C LEU A 96 -12.91 -8.78 14.65
N GLY A 97 -13.15 -8.28 15.85
CA GLY A 97 -12.13 -8.21 16.90
C GLY A 97 -11.57 -9.59 17.26
N GLU A 98 -12.44 -10.61 17.27
CA GLU A 98 -12.05 -12.01 17.47
C GLU A 98 -11.33 -12.59 16.24
N THR A 99 -11.93 -12.45 15.06
CA THR A 99 -11.45 -13.09 13.83
C THR A 99 -10.22 -12.42 13.21
N GLN A 100 -9.95 -11.14 13.50
CA GLN A 100 -8.76 -10.42 13.02
C GLN A 100 -7.47 -10.95 13.67
N LYS A 101 -7.55 -11.45 14.91
CA LYS A 101 -6.40 -11.99 15.64
C LYS A 101 -6.10 -13.43 15.22
N ASP A 102 -7.11 -14.17 14.77
CA ASP A 102 -6.94 -15.53 14.28
C ASP A 102 -6.19 -15.56 12.93
N SER A 103 -4.96 -16.07 12.94
CA SER A 103 -4.14 -16.18 11.74
C SER A 103 -4.60 -17.27 10.76
N TYR A 104 -5.50 -18.18 11.18
CA TYR A 104 -6.04 -19.23 10.32
C TYR A 104 -7.28 -18.78 9.53
N GLN A 105 -7.95 -17.71 9.98
CA GLN A 105 -9.12 -17.16 9.30
C GLN A 105 -8.70 -16.03 8.34
N VAL A 106 -9.34 -15.98 7.16
CA VAL A 106 -9.03 -14.99 6.13
C VAL A 106 -10.29 -14.29 5.65
N LEU A 107 -10.23 -12.96 5.62
CA LEU A 107 -11.33 -12.12 5.16
C LEU A 107 -11.32 -12.02 3.63
N LEU A 108 -12.35 -12.58 2.98
CA LEU A 108 -12.43 -12.64 1.50
C LEU A 108 -12.88 -11.33 0.85
N LYS A 109 -13.73 -10.54 1.50
CA LYS A 109 -14.36 -9.34 0.91
C LYS A 109 -14.21 -8.11 1.81
N ARG A 110 -13.05 -7.45 1.74
CA ARG A 110 -12.75 -6.26 2.57
C ARG A 110 -13.41 -4.97 2.06
N ASN A 111 -13.56 -4.81 0.73
CA ASN A 111 -13.92 -3.53 0.11
C ASN A 111 -15.31 -2.99 0.48
N LYS A 112 -16.21 -3.83 0.99
CA LYS A 112 -17.58 -3.44 1.37
C LYS A 112 -17.74 -3.22 2.88
N LEU A 113 -16.72 -3.53 3.67
CA LEU A 113 -16.79 -3.45 5.12
C LEU A 113 -16.17 -2.13 5.63
N PRO A 114 -16.79 -1.45 6.62
CA PRO A 114 -16.29 -0.20 7.16
C PRO A 114 -15.16 -0.44 8.17
N MET A 115 -14.00 -0.91 7.69
CA MET A 115 -12.86 -1.29 8.54
C MET A 115 -12.32 -0.14 9.40
N SER A 116 -12.48 1.11 8.96
CA SER A 116 -12.03 2.28 9.73
C SER A 116 -12.77 2.44 11.06
N LEU A 117 -13.99 1.92 11.19
CA LEU A 117 -14.81 2.04 12.41
C LEU A 117 -14.45 1.00 13.48
N LEU A 118 -13.54 0.08 13.18
CA LEU A 118 -13.05 -0.96 14.10
C LEU A 118 -11.89 -0.48 14.97
N GLU A 119 -11.12 0.51 14.49
CA GLU A 119 -9.80 0.88 15.06
C GLU A 119 -9.90 1.97 16.14
N GLU A 120 -11.04 2.11 16.82
CA GLU A 120 -11.12 2.89 18.08
C GLU A 120 -10.33 2.12 19.14
N LYS A 121 -9.01 2.27 19.09
CA LYS A 121 -8.14 1.87 20.17
C LYS A 121 -8.37 2.89 21.27
N ASP A 122 -8.94 2.44 22.37
CA ASP A 122 -8.85 3.11 23.66
C ASP A 122 -7.36 3.16 24.04
N ARG A 123 -6.64 4.12 23.48
CA ARG A 123 -5.27 4.39 23.87
C ARG A 123 -5.37 4.93 25.29
N THR A 124 -4.81 4.20 26.24
CA THR A 124 -4.69 4.64 27.64
C THR A 124 -3.89 5.93 27.76
N GLU A 125 -3.02 6.18 26.79
CA GLU A 125 -2.23 7.41 26.67
C GLU A 125 -2.94 8.42 25.77
N SER A 126 -3.33 9.55 26.34
CA SER A 126 -3.78 10.71 25.58
C SER A 126 -2.66 11.16 24.63
N PRO A 127 -2.97 11.56 23.38
CA PRO A 127 -2.03 12.29 22.55
C PRO A 127 -1.43 13.45 23.34
N THR A 128 -0.13 13.69 23.17
CA THR A 128 0.52 14.87 23.74
C THR A 128 -0.19 16.12 23.23
N ALA A 129 -0.42 17.07 24.13
CA ALA A 129 -1.13 18.30 23.79
C ALA A 129 -0.38 19.06 22.68
N ASN A 130 -1.13 19.64 21.73
CA ASN A 130 -0.54 20.45 20.67
C ASN A 130 -0.12 21.83 21.20
N ILE A 131 1.13 21.92 21.68
CA ILE A 131 1.67 23.14 22.31
C ILE A 131 1.65 24.35 21.35
N LEU A 132 1.68 24.12 20.03
CA LEU A 132 1.66 25.18 19.02
C LEU A 132 0.37 26.00 18.98
N GLU A 133 -0.76 25.42 19.41
CA GLU A 133 -2.02 26.17 19.55
C GLU A 133 -1.96 27.16 20.71
N THR A 134 -1.17 26.84 21.74
CA THR A 134 -1.01 27.68 22.92
C THR A 134 0.14 28.68 22.78
N GLU A 135 1.24 28.27 22.16
CA GLU A 135 2.46 29.08 22.01
C GLU A 135 3.06 28.84 20.62
N SER A 136 2.91 29.83 19.73
CA SER A 136 3.53 29.78 18.40
C SER A 136 5.05 30.03 18.48
N TYR A 137 5.80 29.55 17.48
CA TYR A 137 7.27 29.69 17.48
C TYR A 137 7.75 31.14 17.64
N SER A 138 7.09 32.09 16.96
CA SER A 138 7.45 33.52 17.03
C SER A 138 7.26 34.15 18.41
N GLN A 139 6.35 33.60 19.21
CA GLN A 139 6.04 34.06 20.57
C GLN A 139 6.88 33.32 21.62
N ALA A 140 7.34 32.10 21.33
CA ALA A 140 8.17 31.31 22.23
C ALA A 140 9.63 31.80 22.25
N PHE A 141 10.22 32.09 21.08
CA PHE A 141 11.61 32.54 20.92
C PHE A 141 11.74 33.59 19.80
N GLY A 142 12.66 34.54 19.98
CA GLY A 142 12.96 35.59 18.99
C GLY A 142 12.61 37.01 19.46
N PRO A 143 12.72 38.02 18.59
CA PRO A 143 12.50 39.43 18.95
C PRO A 143 11.10 39.72 19.48
N ASN A 144 10.09 38.98 18.98
CA ASN A 144 8.70 39.12 19.39
C ASN A 144 8.29 38.15 20.52
N ALA A 145 9.28 37.53 21.20
CA ALA A 145 9.01 36.54 22.22
C ALA A 145 8.26 37.12 23.43
N GLN A 146 7.13 36.51 23.76
CA GLN A 146 6.25 36.90 24.87
C GLN A 146 6.51 36.04 26.13
N ARG A 147 7.16 34.89 25.99
CA ARG A 147 7.42 33.98 27.11
C ARG A 147 8.49 34.56 28.06
N LYS A 148 8.10 34.79 29.31
CA LYS A 148 9.00 35.32 30.37
C LYS A 148 9.44 34.28 31.40
N LYS A 149 8.68 33.19 31.59
CA LYS A 149 8.99 32.12 32.54
C LYS A 149 8.81 30.74 31.89
N PRO A 150 9.66 29.75 32.21
CA PRO A 150 9.46 28.38 31.76
C PRO A 150 8.29 27.72 32.50
N ARG A 151 7.61 26.79 31.82
CA ARG A 151 6.68 25.85 32.46
C ARG A 151 7.51 24.65 32.91
N ILE A 152 7.81 24.56 34.21
CA ILE A 152 8.59 23.47 34.81
C ILE A 152 7.62 22.61 35.62
N ALA A 153 7.81 21.29 35.61
CA ALA A 153 6.98 20.35 36.35
C ALA A 153 7.29 20.30 37.86
N ALA A 154 8.54 20.59 38.24
CA ALA A 154 8.98 20.60 39.62
C ALA A 154 8.31 21.71 40.45
N SER A 155 7.91 21.35 41.66
CA SER A 155 7.20 22.20 42.62
C SER A 155 8.13 22.86 43.63
N SER A 156 9.30 22.27 43.90
CA SER A 156 10.27 22.73 44.90
C SER A 156 11.71 22.67 44.38
N LEU A 157 12.62 23.43 45.00
CA LEU A 157 14.04 23.42 44.63
C LEU A 157 14.68 22.05 44.92
N GLU A 158 14.23 21.37 45.97
CA GLU A 158 14.64 20.01 46.33
C GLU A 158 14.29 19.01 45.23
N GLU A 159 13.08 19.10 44.66
CA GLU A 159 12.64 18.24 43.56
C GLU A 159 13.48 18.47 42.30
N VAL A 160 13.85 19.73 42.00
CA VAL A 160 14.79 20.04 40.90
C VAL A 160 16.15 19.39 41.15
N ALA A 161 16.69 19.46 42.37
CA ALA A 161 17.98 18.83 42.70
C ALA A 161 17.93 17.32 42.48
N GLN A 162 16.85 16.65 42.92
CA GLN A 162 16.64 15.22 42.70
C GLN A 162 16.50 14.85 41.23
N MET A 163 15.78 15.65 40.43
CA MET A 163 15.68 15.45 38.97
C MET A 163 17.06 15.58 38.31
N THR A 164 17.83 16.61 38.67
CA THR A 164 19.18 16.80 38.10
C THR A 164 20.15 15.68 38.47
N GLN A 165 20.04 15.13 39.68
CA GLN A 165 20.86 13.99 40.09
C GLN A 165 20.52 12.75 39.26
N LYS A 166 19.23 12.44 39.08
CA LYS A 166 18.78 11.32 38.23
C LYS A 166 19.18 11.50 36.77
N ASP A 167 19.08 12.72 36.25
CA ASP A 167 19.48 13.02 34.87
C ASP A 167 20.99 12.86 34.67
N ASN A 168 21.81 13.22 35.68
CA ASN A 168 23.25 12.99 35.67
C ASN A 168 23.59 11.50 35.75
N GLU A 169 22.96 10.76 36.67
CA GLU A 169 23.13 9.29 36.78
C GLU A 169 22.77 8.61 35.44
N ALA A 170 21.63 8.95 34.85
CA ALA A 170 21.22 8.40 33.54
C ALA A 170 22.16 8.81 32.39
N TYR A 171 22.76 10.01 32.46
CA TYR A 171 23.76 10.46 31.49
C TYR A 171 25.06 9.67 31.62
N GLU A 172 25.55 9.46 32.84
CA GLU A 172 26.74 8.65 33.14
C GLU A 172 26.54 7.20 32.69
N GLU A 173 25.41 6.57 33.06
CA GLU A 173 25.03 5.23 32.61
C GLU A 173 25.00 5.12 31.08
N LYS A 174 24.45 6.14 30.40
CA LYS A 174 24.42 6.17 28.93
C LYS A 174 25.82 6.24 28.34
N GLN A 175 26.74 6.99 28.94
CA GLN A 175 28.12 7.06 28.45
C GLN A 175 28.88 5.77 28.69
N GLU A 176 28.70 5.13 29.84
CA GLU A 176 29.26 3.80 30.10
C GLU A 176 28.69 2.73 29.15
N LEU A 177 27.39 2.80 28.83
CA LEU A 177 26.77 1.93 27.82
C LEU A 177 27.33 2.19 26.42
N ASN A 178 27.54 3.45 26.03
CA ASN A 178 28.08 3.79 24.71
C ASN A 178 29.53 3.33 24.54
N SER A 179 30.35 3.44 25.60
CA SER A 179 31.71 2.92 25.59
C SER A 179 31.71 1.39 25.52
N THR A 180 30.87 0.72 26.31
CA THR A 180 30.78 -0.75 26.35
C THR A 180 30.25 -1.36 25.04
N LEU A 181 29.28 -0.71 24.39
CA LEU A 181 28.72 -1.15 23.10
C LEU A 181 29.64 -0.84 21.91
N GLY A 182 30.80 -0.22 22.15
CA GLY A 182 31.77 0.12 21.10
C GLY A 182 31.29 1.24 20.16
N LEU A 183 30.23 1.99 20.52
CA LEU A 183 29.81 3.16 19.74
C LEU A 183 30.81 4.31 19.87
N MET A 184 31.51 4.40 21.01
CA MET A 184 32.65 5.31 21.18
C MET A 184 33.93 4.82 20.49
N GLY A 185 34.02 3.56 20.09
CA GLY A 185 35.18 3.06 19.31
C GLY A 185 35.35 3.79 17.97
N ASN A 186 34.24 4.21 17.35
CA ASN A 186 34.31 5.07 16.16
C ASN A 186 34.89 6.46 16.46
N GLN A 187 34.70 6.98 17.69
CA GLN A 187 35.27 8.28 18.10
C GLN A 187 36.78 8.16 18.36
N GLU A 188 37.23 7.07 18.99
CA GLU A 188 38.66 6.80 19.18
C GLU A 188 39.38 6.59 17.85
N ASP A 189 38.78 5.84 16.91
CA ASP A 189 39.34 5.64 15.57
C ASP A 189 39.42 6.98 14.79
N GLU A 190 38.36 7.81 14.85
CA GLU A 190 38.34 9.15 14.24
C GLU A 190 39.37 10.10 14.86
N GLU A 191 39.52 10.11 16.19
CA GLU A 191 40.51 10.92 16.92
C GLU A 191 41.95 10.49 16.58
N ASN A 192 42.18 9.19 16.40
CA ASN A 192 43.45 8.63 15.95
C ASN A 192 43.69 8.77 14.43
N GLY A 193 42.72 9.30 13.67
CA GLY A 193 42.82 9.54 12.23
C GLY A 193 42.61 8.31 11.34
N TRP A 194 42.00 7.25 11.86
CA TRP A 194 41.69 6.01 11.14
C TRP A 194 40.21 5.99 10.75
N THR A 195 39.91 5.44 9.58
CA THR A 195 38.53 5.28 9.11
C THR A 195 38.21 3.82 8.86
N ASN A 196 37.01 3.40 9.24
CA ASN A 196 36.49 2.09 8.88
C ASN A 196 36.50 1.86 7.36
N LEU A 197 36.81 0.64 6.95
CA LEU A 197 36.77 0.28 5.53
C LEU A 197 35.36 0.45 4.97
N ALA A 198 35.28 0.94 3.73
CA ALA A 198 34.02 1.06 3.03
C ALA A 198 33.33 -0.31 2.91
N LYS A 199 32.05 -0.38 3.28
CA LYS A 199 31.25 -1.58 3.11
C LYS A 199 31.22 -1.99 1.65
N GLU A 200 31.55 -3.24 1.37
CA GLU A 200 31.56 -3.73 0.00
C GLU A 200 30.17 -3.66 -0.66
N SER A 201 30.14 -3.35 -1.96
CA SER A 201 28.90 -3.23 -2.72
C SER A 201 28.07 -4.52 -2.79
N VAL A 202 28.69 -5.68 -2.56
CA VAL A 202 28.02 -6.99 -2.53
C VAL A 202 26.99 -7.07 -1.41
N PHE A 203 27.23 -6.44 -0.26
CA PHE A 203 26.31 -6.45 0.87
C PHE A 203 25.06 -5.57 0.66
N SER A 204 25.03 -4.76 -0.41
CA SER A 204 23.85 -3.98 -0.81
C SER A 204 22.99 -4.72 -1.86
N LYS A 205 23.45 -5.88 -2.36
CA LYS A 205 22.67 -6.71 -3.27
C LYS A 205 21.42 -7.21 -2.54
N GLY A 206 20.28 -7.21 -3.24
CA GLY A 206 18.97 -7.52 -2.65
C GLY A 206 18.14 -6.28 -2.26
N GLN A 207 18.76 -5.12 -2.06
CA GLN A 207 18.06 -3.87 -1.70
C GLN A 207 17.84 -2.92 -2.88
N SER A 208 18.09 -3.37 -4.11
CA SER A 208 17.96 -2.52 -5.32
C SER A 208 16.50 -2.17 -5.61
N LYS A 209 16.25 -0.92 -6.03
CA LYS A 209 14.93 -0.45 -6.50
C LYS A 209 14.33 -1.36 -7.58
N ARG A 210 15.16 -1.96 -8.45
CA ARG A 210 14.68 -2.91 -9.46
C ARG A 210 14.02 -4.15 -8.83
N ILE A 211 14.65 -4.71 -7.80
CA ILE A 211 14.16 -5.90 -7.10
C ILE A 211 12.89 -5.57 -6.32
N TRP A 212 12.86 -4.43 -5.63
CA TRP A 212 11.67 -3.98 -4.92
C TRP A 212 10.49 -3.69 -5.85
N ASN A 213 10.73 -3.07 -7.01
CA ASN A 213 9.66 -2.85 -8.00
C ASN A 213 9.12 -4.16 -8.56
N GLU A 214 9.99 -5.14 -8.84
CA GLU A 214 9.56 -6.49 -9.25
C GLU A 214 8.77 -7.18 -8.13
N LEU A 215 9.20 -7.07 -6.87
CA LEU A 215 8.49 -7.60 -5.72
C LEU A 215 7.08 -6.99 -5.60
N TYR A 216 6.95 -5.67 -5.67
CA TYR A 216 5.65 -5.01 -5.58
C TYR A 216 4.74 -5.33 -6.77
N LYS A 217 5.30 -5.44 -7.98
CA LYS A 217 4.54 -5.89 -9.18
C LYS A 217 3.99 -7.30 -8.99
N VAL A 218 4.79 -8.21 -8.43
CA VAL A 218 4.36 -9.57 -8.11
C VAL A 218 3.26 -9.51 -7.06
N ILE A 219 3.48 -8.84 -5.92
CA ILE A 219 2.49 -8.74 -4.84
C ILE A 219 1.13 -8.22 -5.35
N ASP A 220 1.12 -7.18 -6.19
CA ASP A 220 -0.12 -6.61 -6.74
C ASP A 220 -0.84 -7.54 -7.74
N SER A 221 -0.08 -8.36 -8.49
CA SER A 221 -0.64 -9.31 -9.45
C SER A 221 -1.21 -10.59 -8.81
N HIS A 222 -0.81 -10.91 -7.57
CA HIS A 222 -1.22 -12.14 -6.90
C HIS A 222 -2.48 -11.90 -6.05
N GLY A 223 -3.60 -12.53 -6.41
CA GLY A 223 -4.86 -12.41 -5.66
C GLY A 223 -4.86 -13.05 -4.26
N LEU A 224 -3.79 -13.77 -3.90
CA LEU A 224 -3.53 -14.28 -2.57
C LEU A 224 -2.07 -13.95 -2.25
N ASN A 225 -1.85 -13.06 -1.27
CA ASN A 225 -0.54 -12.87 -0.65
C ASN A 225 -0.24 -14.06 0.26
N ILE A 226 -0.16 -15.24 -0.33
CA ILE A 226 0.43 -16.36 0.34
C ILE A 226 1.91 -15.98 0.43
N TYR A 227 2.47 -15.89 1.63
CA TYR A 227 3.92 -15.99 1.86
C TYR A 227 4.47 -17.38 1.43
N ARG A 228 3.81 -18.06 0.47
CA ARG A 228 4.24 -19.26 -0.23
C ARG A 228 5.53 -18.86 -0.91
N LYS A 229 6.63 -19.48 -0.50
CA LYS A 229 7.98 -19.30 -1.07
C LYS A 229 8.75 -18.05 -0.62
N ILE A 230 8.61 -17.60 0.62
CA ILE A 230 9.88 -17.45 1.35
C ILE A 230 10.20 -18.86 1.82
N VAL A 231 11.09 -19.54 1.10
CA VAL A 231 11.69 -20.78 1.58
C VAL A 231 12.49 -20.38 2.80
N LEU A 232 11.83 -20.39 3.96
CA LEU A 232 12.48 -20.13 5.23
C LEU A 232 13.49 -21.24 5.40
N HIS A 233 14.76 -20.85 5.39
CA HIS A 233 15.82 -21.79 5.66
C HIS A 233 15.74 -22.16 7.14
N LEU A 234 15.44 -23.43 7.42
CA LEU A 234 15.18 -23.96 8.78
C LEU A 234 16.34 -23.76 9.77
N ARG A 235 17.52 -23.34 9.29
CA ARG A 235 18.71 -23.10 10.13
C ARG A 235 18.72 -21.74 10.85
N SER A 236 17.98 -20.74 10.37
CA SER A 236 17.89 -19.42 11.03
C SER A 236 16.57 -18.72 10.65
N THR A 237 15.48 -19.18 11.25
CA THR A 237 14.13 -18.69 10.96
C THR A 237 13.84 -17.33 11.63
N LEU A 238 14.42 -17.07 12.80
CA LEU A 238 14.18 -15.85 13.59
C LEU A 238 14.78 -14.59 12.95
N GLN A 239 16.01 -14.65 12.41
CA GLN A 239 16.61 -13.50 11.71
C GLN A 239 15.87 -13.15 10.42
N LEU A 240 15.32 -14.15 9.72
CA LEU A 240 14.54 -13.94 8.49
C LEU A 240 13.15 -13.35 8.77
N GLN A 241 12.57 -13.60 9.95
CA GLN A 241 11.28 -13.02 10.36
C GLN A 241 11.37 -11.52 10.71
N ILE A 242 12.44 -11.08 11.38
CA ILE A 242 12.60 -9.68 11.84
C ILE A 242 12.68 -8.69 10.66
N LEU A 243 13.25 -9.12 9.53
CA LEU A 243 13.41 -8.27 8.34
C LEU A 243 12.06 -7.97 7.63
N LEU A 244 11.02 -8.77 7.89
CA LEU A 244 9.70 -8.64 7.27
C LEU A 244 8.70 -7.77 8.05
N VAL A 245 8.86 -7.66 9.37
CA VAL A 245 7.94 -6.87 10.21
C VAL A 245 8.04 -5.37 9.90
N ARG A 246 9.19 -4.91 9.40
CA ARG A 246 9.44 -3.49 9.06
C ARG A 246 8.83 -3.03 7.72
N VAL A 247 8.15 -3.93 7.00
CA VAL A 247 7.50 -3.65 5.70
C VAL A 247 5.96 -3.53 5.83
N ARG A 248 5.41 -3.66 7.04
CA ARG A 248 4.00 -3.35 7.32
C ARG A 248 3.80 -1.90 7.76
#